data_AF-A0A2J7VI96-F1
#
_entry.id   AF-A0A2J7VI96-F1
#
_cell.length_a   1.000
_cell.length_b   1.000
_cell.length_c   1.000
_cell.angle_alpha   90.00
_cell.angle_beta   90.00
_cell.angle_gamma   90.00
#
_symmetry.space_group_name_H-M   'P 1'
#
loop_
_entity.id
_entity.type
_entity.pdbx_description
1 polymer ?
#
loop_
_entity_poly.entity_id
_entity_poly.type
_entity_poly.pdbx_seq_one_letter_code
_entity_poly.pdbx_strand_id
1 'polypeptide(L)'
;MPAHVPALDHSTWRHLLREVTQASLGLRLKRFPKEFLQTVLVAPATVARWIAQEVPALLERPHLHVVIAGAAKGPDSLDEGRWYQYLPTLLGRPKMTVRVTLVGPELKQGTENASIRSANERSGIITSAGADAVSNLPTAELAADALSSWWAERPQSEATPDVCFVFHPGMEAFGGSWLSREQGLLPLMDAGVPIGLAASCVEELWHDEWLVRKYGAAMRGLAQANPFALERDNARFGGQWAALTWTLDPTLVPAADFKAIKAELVRFYLALDQAKPGFSSSGNAIFGFIGGVVPIQNVATDERARLVGMPAGVLLCLESGQLLGQNTVGRFELVERIPAVPLDFLADFPGEEAHPVDRFIWASEKFRGYVEPVLLSSAKRAPETYFDLFGSPLEARKGSMPGDPGPGGISDSIGEG
;
A
#
# COMPACT_ATOMS: atom_id res chain seq x y z
N MET A 1 6.89 9.94 36.02
CA MET A 1 7.28 10.49 34.71
C MET A 1 6.71 9.58 33.64
N PRO A 2 6.11 10.09 32.55
CA PRO A 2 5.74 9.23 31.42
C PRO A 2 7.01 8.49 30.97
N ALA A 3 6.88 7.18 30.75
CA ALA A 3 8.03 6.38 30.37
C ALA A 3 8.41 6.69 28.93
N HIS A 4 9.69 6.95 28.69
CA HIS A 4 10.26 7.16 27.35
C HIS A 4 9.99 5.94 26.46
N VAL A 5 9.40 6.15 25.29
CA VAL A 5 9.10 5.13 24.28
C VAL A 5 9.79 5.52 22.98
N PRO A 6 10.95 4.93 22.64
CA PRO A 6 11.77 5.36 21.52
C PRO A 6 11.04 5.43 20.17
N ALA A 7 10.18 4.45 19.86
CA ALA A 7 9.42 4.42 18.61
C ALA A 7 8.30 5.50 18.54
N LEU A 8 7.89 6.05 19.68
CA LEU A 8 6.92 7.13 19.74
C LEU A 8 7.60 8.51 19.77
N ASP A 9 8.63 8.64 20.60
CA ASP A 9 9.29 9.91 20.93
C ASP A 9 10.23 10.42 19.84
N HIS A 10 10.76 9.52 19.00
CA HIS A 10 11.59 9.91 17.86
C HIS A 10 10.76 10.06 16.58
N SER A 11 11.09 11.10 15.79
CA SER A 11 10.47 11.36 14.48
C SER A 11 11.39 11.06 13.30
N THR A 12 12.60 10.54 13.54
CA THR A 12 13.54 10.19 12.47
C THR A 12 14.33 8.94 12.78
N TRP A 13 14.65 8.17 11.73
CA TRP A 13 15.50 6.99 11.81
C TRP A 13 16.85 7.26 12.49
N ARG A 14 17.44 8.44 12.29
CA ARG A 14 18.75 8.79 12.89
C ARG A 14 18.71 8.71 14.42
N HIS A 15 17.67 9.24 15.05
CA HIS A 15 17.58 9.26 16.51
C HIS A 15 17.18 7.90 17.06
N LEU A 16 16.23 7.21 16.42
CA LEU A 16 15.81 5.86 16.79
C LEU A 16 16.99 4.87 16.75
N LEU A 17 17.73 4.84 15.64
CA LEU A 17 18.87 3.92 15.49
C LEU A 17 19.99 4.22 16.47
N ARG A 18 20.26 5.49 16.78
CA ARG A 18 21.25 5.86 17.79
C ARG A 18 20.90 5.23 19.14
N GLU A 19 19.63 5.28 19.53
CA GLU A 19 19.19 4.73 20.81
C GLU A 19 19.16 3.20 20.81
N VAL A 20 18.60 2.58 19.78
CA VAL A 20 18.56 1.11 19.64
C VAL A 20 19.97 0.52 19.69
N THR A 21 20.92 1.14 18.98
CA THR A 21 22.32 0.66 18.96
C THR A 21 23.10 0.95 20.24
N GLN A 22 22.59 1.79 21.14
CA GLN A 22 23.17 2.00 22.47
C GLN A 22 22.62 1.03 23.52
N ALA A 23 21.45 0.44 23.28
CA ALA A 23 20.88 -0.60 24.15
C ALA A 23 21.72 -1.88 24.11
N SER A 24 21.70 -2.65 25.21
CA SER A 24 22.50 -3.87 25.38
C SER A 24 22.29 -4.88 24.24
N LEU A 25 21.04 -5.10 23.84
CA LEU A 25 20.67 -5.98 22.73
C LEU A 25 21.18 -5.47 21.37
N GLY A 26 21.17 -4.14 21.17
CA GLY A 26 21.52 -3.51 19.90
C GLY A 26 22.99 -3.13 19.72
N LEU A 27 23.87 -3.39 20.70
CA LEU A 27 25.30 -3.07 20.57
C LEU A 27 25.95 -3.70 19.33
N ARG A 28 25.53 -4.92 18.96
CA ARG A 28 26.00 -5.63 17.77
C ARG A 28 25.55 -4.99 16.46
N LEU A 29 24.52 -4.14 16.50
CA LEU A 29 23.98 -3.48 15.32
C LEU A 29 24.85 -2.34 14.81
N LYS A 30 25.75 -1.79 15.64
CA LYS A 30 26.64 -0.67 15.28
C LYS A 30 27.53 -0.91 14.06
N ARG A 31 27.79 -2.18 13.71
CA ARG A 31 28.63 -2.55 12.57
C ARG A 31 27.92 -2.50 11.22
N PHE A 32 26.58 -2.40 11.21
CA PHE A 32 25.82 -2.43 9.97
C PHE A 32 25.53 -1.02 9.44
N PRO A 33 25.42 -0.85 8.11
CA PRO A 33 24.97 0.38 7.50
C PRO A 33 23.59 0.81 7.99
N LYS A 34 23.32 2.12 7.98
CA LYS A 34 22.05 2.69 8.42
C LYS A 34 20.89 2.11 7.62
N GLU A 35 21.03 2.04 6.30
CA GLU A 35 20.01 1.60 5.35
C GLU A 35 19.61 0.14 5.63
N PHE A 36 20.58 -0.71 5.94
CA PHE A 36 20.32 -2.08 6.39
C PHE A 36 19.49 -2.09 7.68
N LEU A 37 19.89 -1.30 8.69
CA LEU A 37 19.16 -1.24 9.96
C LEU A 37 17.74 -0.72 9.79
N GLN A 38 17.52 0.24 8.89
CA GLN A 38 16.18 0.71 8.55
C GLN A 38 15.33 -0.42 7.98
N THR A 39 15.87 -1.20 7.03
CA THR A 39 15.20 -2.35 6.42
C THR A 39 14.79 -3.41 7.43
N VAL A 40 15.68 -3.80 8.33
CA VAL A 40 15.40 -4.89 9.28
C VAL A 40 14.58 -4.45 10.50
N LEU A 41 14.57 -3.16 10.81
CA LEU A 41 13.83 -2.63 11.97
C LEU A 41 12.51 -1.94 11.61
N VAL A 42 12.16 -1.75 10.33
CA VAL A 42 10.93 -1.02 9.98
C VAL A 42 9.68 -1.68 10.53
N ALA A 43 9.57 -3.01 10.42
CA ALA A 43 8.41 -3.75 10.89
C ALA A 43 8.26 -3.64 12.42
N PRO A 44 9.28 -3.97 13.24
CA PRO A 44 9.15 -3.82 14.69
C PRO A 44 9.03 -2.36 15.14
N ALA A 45 9.67 -1.40 14.47
CA ALA A 45 9.51 0.02 14.80
C ALA A 45 8.08 0.50 14.56
N THR A 46 7.47 0.07 13.45
CA THR A 46 6.07 0.38 13.12
C THR A 46 5.11 -0.20 14.15
N VAL A 47 5.25 -1.49 14.48
CA VAL A 47 4.42 -2.15 15.49
C VAL A 47 4.60 -1.50 16.85
N ALA A 48 5.85 -1.23 17.28
CA ALA A 48 6.12 -0.59 18.56
C ALA A 48 5.46 0.79 18.68
N ARG A 49 5.59 1.60 17.63
CA ARG A 49 4.96 2.92 17.56
C ARG A 49 3.43 2.80 17.66
N TRP A 50 2.84 1.92 16.87
CA TRP A 50 1.39 1.71 16.88
C TRP A 50 0.89 1.23 18.25
N ILE A 51 1.55 0.25 18.89
CA ILE A 51 1.19 -0.21 20.25
C ILE A 51 1.21 0.96 21.24
N ALA A 52 2.26 1.77 21.21
CA ALA A 52 2.42 2.89 22.14
C ALA A 52 1.35 3.98 21.95
N GLN A 53 0.85 4.15 20.73
CA GLN A 53 -0.21 5.12 20.41
C GLN A 53 -1.60 4.58 20.72
N GLU A 54 -1.88 3.37 20.27
CA GLU A 54 -3.24 2.84 20.14
C GLU A 54 -3.64 1.89 21.28
N VAL A 55 -2.65 1.30 21.94
CA VAL A 55 -2.84 0.32 23.02
C VAL A 55 -1.82 0.50 24.17
N PRO A 56 -1.61 1.73 24.69
CA PRO A 56 -0.51 2.03 25.63
C PRO A 56 -0.56 1.24 26.94
N ALA A 57 -1.73 0.72 27.33
CA ALA A 57 -1.89 -0.14 28.51
C ALA A 57 -1.02 -1.42 28.43
N LEU A 58 -0.65 -1.88 27.23
CA LEU A 58 0.23 -3.03 27.05
C LEU A 58 1.67 -2.78 27.52
N LEU A 59 2.10 -1.52 27.64
CA LEU A 59 3.44 -1.17 28.13
C LEU A 59 3.66 -1.56 29.59
N GLU A 60 2.59 -1.77 30.36
CA GLU A 60 2.66 -2.18 31.77
C GLU A 60 2.75 -3.71 31.93
N ARG A 61 2.66 -4.46 30.83
CA ARG A 61 2.71 -5.92 30.87
C ARG A 61 4.16 -6.43 30.83
N PRO A 62 4.49 -7.49 31.59
CA PRO A 62 5.81 -8.12 31.54
C PRO A 62 6.02 -8.99 30.29
N HIS A 63 4.93 -9.37 29.63
CA HIS A 63 4.92 -10.22 28.45
C HIS A 63 3.98 -9.64 27.40
N LEU A 64 4.38 -9.73 26.14
CA LEU A 64 3.61 -9.31 24.98
C LEU A 64 3.56 -10.45 23.94
N HIS A 65 2.36 -10.80 23.51
CA HIS A 65 2.12 -11.70 22.37
C HIS A 65 1.59 -10.90 21.18
N VAL A 66 2.41 -10.83 20.12
CA VAL A 66 2.08 -10.12 18.87
C VAL A 66 1.82 -11.11 17.75
N VAL A 67 0.70 -10.94 17.05
CA VAL A 67 0.43 -11.64 15.79
C VAL A 67 0.74 -10.72 14.62
N ILE A 68 1.53 -11.18 13.67
CA ILE A 68 1.73 -10.52 12.38
C ILE A 68 0.95 -11.33 11.35
N ALA A 69 -0.19 -10.81 10.93
CA ALA A 69 -1.09 -11.48 10.01
C ALA A 69 -0.79 -11.06 8.56
N GLY A 70 -1.00 -12.00 7.62
CA GLY A 70 -0.62 -11.82 6.22
C GLY A 70 0.89 -11.83 6.02
N ALA A 71 1.63 -12.38 6.98
CA ALA A 71 3.08 -12.38 6.92
C ALA A 71 3.54 -13.12 5.67
N ALA A 72 4.41 -12.45 4.91
CA ALA A 72 4.86 -12.90 3.60
C ALA A 72 6.36 -12.69 3.46
N LYS A 73 6.91 -12.92 2.26
CA LYS A 73 8.32 -12.68 1.99
C LYS A 73 8.64 -11.18 2.00
N GLY A 74 9.17 -10.67 3.11
CA GLY A 74 9.44 -9.24 3.27
C GLY A 74 10.06 -8.85 4.61
N PRO A 75 10.13 -7.53 4.91
CA PRO A 75 10.63 -7.01 6.19
C PRO A 75 9.88 -7.53 7.42
N ASP A 76 8.62 -7.94 7.24
CA ASP A 76 7.70 -8.47 8.25
C ASP A 76 7.99 -9.91 8.67
N SER A 77 8.76 -10.69 7.91
CA SER A 77 9.13 -12.08 8.23
C SER A 77 10.64 -12.36 8.21
N LEU A 78 11.46 -11.35 7.90
CA LEU A 78 12.91 -11.44 7.77
C LEU A 78 13.58 -12.14 8.96
N ASP A 79 14.55 -13.01 8.68
CA ASP A 79 15.31 -13.77 9.68
C ASP A 79 14.39 -14.47 10.72
N GLU A 80 13.32 -15.10 10.24
CA GLU A 80 12.37 -15.86 11.05
C GLU A 80 11.67 -15.00 12.11
N GLY A 81 11.48 -13.71 11.82
CA GLY A 81 10.88 -12.75 12.74
C GLY A 81 11.74 -12.39 13.95
N ARG A 82 13.03 -12.78 13.98
CA ARG A 82 13.93 -12.49 15.12
C ARG A 82 14.09 -10.99 15.38
N TRP A 83 13.92 -10.14 14.37
CA TRP A 83 13.98 -8.69 14.52
C TRP A 83 12.88 -8.11 15.43
N TYR A 84 11.75 -8.80 15.61
CA TYR A 84 10.73 -8.37 16.58
C TYR A 84 11.18 -8.48 18.03
N GLN A 85 12.28 -9.18 18.32
CA GLN A 85 12.87 -9.21 19.65
C GLN A 85 13.47 -7.85 20.08
N TYR A 86 13.52 -6.86 19.17
CA TYR A 86 13.82 -5.47 19.49
C TYR A 86 12.62 -4.66 19.97
N LEU A 87 11.38 -5.17 19.87
CA LEU A 87 10.17 -4.51 20.37
C LEU A 87 10.31 -4.01 21.82
N PRO A 88 10.86 -4.77 22.80
CA PRO A 88 11.06 -4.29 24.17
C PRO A 88 11.92 -3.03 24.24
N THR A 89 12.96 -2.94 23.41
CA THR A 89 13.83 -1.76 23.36
C THR A 89 13.08 -0.57 22.74
N LEU A 90 12.38 -0.82 21.63
CA LEU A 90 11.60 0.19 20.90
C LEU A 90 10.41 0.74 21.72
N LEU A 91 9.88 -0.06 22.63
CA LEU A 91 8.81 0.28 23.58
C LEU A 91 9.32 0.90 24.90
N GLY A 92 10.64 1.04 25.08
CA GLY A 92 11.22 1.54 26.33
C GLY A 92 10.98 0.60 27.52
N ARG A 93 10.85 -0.70 27.25
CA ARG A 93 10.55 -1.77 28.21
C ARG A 93 11.54 -2.93 28.05
N PRO A 94 12.85 -2.75 28.26
CA PRO A 94 13.88 -3.75 27.93
C PRO A 94 13.77 -5.08 28.73
N LYS A 95 12.98 -5.12 29.80
CA LYS A 95 12.70 -6.36 30.57
C LYS A 95 11.45 -7.11 30.10
N MET A 96 10.66 -6.52 29.20
CA MET A 96 9.49 -7.16 28.60
C MET A 96 9.94 -8.33 27.73
N THR A 97 9.23 -9.45 27.84
CA THR A 97 9.40 -10.60 26.96
C THR A 97 8.40 -10.54 25.81
N VAL A 98 8.81 -10.94 24.61
CA VAL A 98 7.97 -10.86 23.42
C VAL A 98 7.89 -12.21 22.74
N ARG A 99 6.67 -12.70 22.57
CA ARG A 99 6.32 -13.81 21.69
C ARG A 99 5.71 -13.24 20.42
N VAL A 100 6.17 -13.73 19.27
CA VAL A 100 5.62 -13.34 17.97
C VAL A 100 5.14 -14.57 17.24
N THR A 101 3.97 -14.47 16.63
CA THR A 101 3.46 -15.46 15.69
C THR A 101 3.29 -14.80 14.33
N LEU A 102 4.00 -15.30 13.32
CA LEU A 102 3.82 -14.91 11.92
C LEU A 102 2.78 -15.84 11.30
N VAL A 103 1.70 -15.27 10.78
CA VAL A 103 0.57 -16.01 10.21
C VAL A 103 0.36 -15.59 8.77
N GLY A 104 0.46 -16.52 7.83
CA GLY A 104 0.22 -16.24 6.43
C GLY A 104 0.47 -17.44 5.52
N PRO A 105 -0.37 -17.67 4.48
CA PRO A 105 -0.24 -18.83 3.60
C PRO A 105 1.07 -18.82 2.81
N GLU A 106 1.68 -17.64 2.59
CA GLU A 106 2.94 -17.48 1.87
C GLU A 106 4.19 -17.90 2.67
N LEU A 107 4.03 -18.22 3.96
CA LEU A 107 5.10 -18.75 4.80
C LEU A 107 5.40 -20.23 4.50
N LYS A 108 4.49 -20.97 3.86
CA LYS A 108 4.73 -22.35 3.38
C LYS A 108 5.67 -22.28 2.18
N GLN A 109 6.73 -23.11 2.21
CA GLN A 109 7.62 -23.36 1.07
C GLN A 109 6.82 -23.45 -0.23
N GLY A 110 7.35 -22.82 -1.28
CA GLY A 110 6.88 -22.76 -2.67
C GLY A 110 5.67 -23.60 -2.95
N THR A 111 4.50 -23.08 -2.62
CA THR A 111 3.27 -23.77 -2.96
C THR A 111 3.02 -23.55 -4.44
N GLU A 112 2.91 -24.66 -5.17
CA GLU A 112 2.52 -24.76 -6.58
C GLU A 112 1.07 -24.30 -6.80
N ASN A 113 0.71 -23.09 -6.37
CA ASN A 113 -0.60 -22.53 -6.66
C ASN A 113 -0.59 -21.95 -8.07
N ALA A 114 -1.18 -22.68 -9.03
CA ALA A 114 -1.17 -22.32 -10.44
C ALA A 114 -1.85 -20.97 -10.76
N SER A 115 -2.61 -20.40 -9.82
CA SER A 115 -3.32 -19.13 -9.97
C SER A 115 -2.53 -17.89 -9.58
N ILE A 116 -1.33 -18.03 -8.97
CA ILE A 116 -0.43 -16.91 -8.65
C ILE A 116 0.88 -17.11 -9.41
N ARG A 117 0.79 -17.26 -10.73
CA ARG A 117 1.96 -17.41 -11.60
C ARG A 117 2.25 -16.11 -12.34
N SER A 118 3.25 -15.37 -11.86
CA SER A 118 4.15 -14.63 -12.73
C SER A 118 5.56 -14.52 -12.12
N ALA A 119 6.51 -15.18 -12.79
CA ALA A 119 7.96 -15.03 -12.75
C ALA A 119 8.73 -15.31 -11.43
N ASN A 120 9.26 -16.53 -11.39
CA ASN A 120 10.43 -17.03 -10.63
C ASN A 120 10.25 -17.20 -9.11
N GLU A 121 10.16 -18.46 -8.69
CA GLU A 121 10.41 -19.06 -7.36
C GLU A 121 10.86 -18.06 -6.26
N ARG A 122 9.91 -17.56 -5.45
CA ARG A 122 10.15 -16.59 -4.37
C ARG A 122 9.29 -16.83 -3.11
N SER A 123 9.12 -18.08 -2.70
CA SER A 123 8.50 -18.43 -1.42
C SER A 123 9.55 -18.62 -0.30
N GLY A 124 9.20 -18.29 0.94
CA GLY A 124 10.01 -18.58 2.13
C GLY A 124 10.63 -17.34 2.79
N ILE A 125 11.04 -17.53 4.05
CA ILE A 125 11.67 -16.51 4.90
C ILE A 125 13.03 -16.12 4.32
N ILE A 126 13.28 -14.82 4.20
CA ILE A 126 14.57 -14.29 3.74
C ILE A 126 15.56 -14.29 4.90
N THR A 127 16.75 -14.82 4.67
CA THR A 127 17.91 -14.59 5.54
C THR A 127 18.62 -13.31 5.11
N SER A 128 18.80 -12.37 6.04
CA SER A 128 19.48 -11.10 5.79
C SER A 128 21.00 -11.22 5.98
N ALA A 129 21.75 -10.22 5.51
CA ALA A 129 23.19 -10.10 5.76
C ALA A 129 23.54 -9.93 7.25
N GLY A 130 22.55 -9.63 8.11
CA GLY A 130 22.72 -9.49 9.56
C GLY A 130 22.09 -10.60 10.38
N ALA A 131 21.73 -11.74 9.77
CA ALA A 131 21.15 -12.88 10.47
C ALA A 131 22.02 -13.37 11.64
N ASP A 132 23.35 -13.29 11.49
CA ASP A 132 24.31 -13.64 12.54
C ASP A 132 24.14 -12.78 13.81
N ALA A 133 23.76 -11.52 13.65
CA ALA A 133 23.55 -10.56 14.75
C ALA A 133 22.33 -10.90 15.61
N VAL A 134 21.35 -11.63 15.06
CA VAL A 134 20.09 -12.00 15.72
C VAL A 134 19.93 -13.51 15.92
N SER A 135 20.91 -14.31 15.50
CA SER A 135 20.91 -15.78 15.58
C SER A 135 20.66 -16.35 16.98
N ASN A 136 21.04 -15.62 18.03
CA ASN A 136 20.85 -16.01 19.43
C ASN A 136 19.50 -15.56 20.03
N LEU A 137 18.65 -14.87 19.27
CA LEU A 137 17.36 -14.37 19.72
C LEU A 137 16.24 -15.36 19.38
N PRO A 138 15.14 -15.43 20.14
CA PRO A 138 14.03 -16.33 19.80
C PRO A 138 13.48 -16.09 18.39
N THR A 139 13.15 -17.17 17.68
CA THR A 139 12.36 -17.12 16.44
C THR A 139 10.92 -16.79 16.75
N ALA A 140 10.21 -16.24 15.76
CA ALA A 140 8.76 -16.25 15.79
C ALA A 140 8.22 -17.67 15.58
N GLU A 141 7.03 -17.92 16.08
CA GLU A 141 6.23 -19.07 15.68
C GLU A 141 5.69 -18.84 14.27
N LEU A 142 5.70 -19.88 13.43
CA LEU A 142 5.26 -19.79 12.05
C LEU A 142 3.96 -20.59 11.88
N ALA A 143 2.92 -19.91 11.41
CA ALA A 143 1.65 -20.52 11.04
C ALA A 143 1.39 -20.24 9.56
N ALA A 144 1.69 -21.22 8.72
CA ALA A 144 1.59 -21.08 7.27
C ALA A 144 0.18 -21.39 6.76
N ASP A 145 -0.82 -20.72 7.32
CA ASP A 145 -2.24 -20.94 7.07
C ASP A 145 -3.00 -19.61 7.04
N ALA A 146 -4.30 -19.67 6.74
CA ALA A 146 -5.19 -18.52 6.90
C ALA A 146 -5.27 -18.12 8.39
N LEU A 147 -5.50 -16.83 8.64
CA LEU A 147 -5.50 -16.29 10.00
C LEU A 147 -6.58 -16.93 10.88
N SER A 148 -7.78 -17.12 10.33
CA SER A 148 -8.91 -17.80 10.96
C SER A 148 -8.61 -19.26 11.30
N SER A 149 -7.92 -19.99 10.41
CA SER A 149 -7.55 -21.40 10.62
C SER A 149 -6.57 -21.50 11.79
N TRP A 150 -5.53 -20.68 11.79
CA TRP A 150 -4.61 -20.57 12.91
C TRP A 150 -5.38 -20.23 14.20
N TRP A 151 -6.27 -19.25 14.17
CA TRP A 151 -7.08 -18.87 15.33
C TRP A 151 -7.91 -20.03 15.89
N ALA A 152 -8.56 -20.81 15.02
CA ALA A 152 -9.43 -21.91 15.40
C ALA A 152 -8.68 -23.12 15.96
N GLU A 153 -7.45 -23.36 15.52
CA GLU A 153 -6.62 -24.51 15.93
C GLU A 153 -5.84 -24.26 17.22
N ARG A 154 -5.83 -23.01 17.73
CA ARG A 154 -5.13 -22.68 18.97
C ARG A 154 -5.72 -23.41 20.17
N PRO A 155 -4.87 -23.91 21.09
CA PRO A 155 -5.36 -24.46 22.34
C PRO A 155 -6.23 -23.44 23.08
N GLN A 156 -7.42 -23.83 23.52
CA GLN A 156 -8.30 -22.95 24.29
C GLN A 156 -7.69 -22.47 25.62
N SER A 157 -6.67 -23.18 26.12
CA SER A 157 -5.90 -22.79 27.30
C SER A 157 -4.86 -21.69 27.02
N GLU A 158 -4.59 -21.38 25.75
CA GLU A 158 -3.67 -20.32 25.37
C GLU A 158 -4.36 -18.95 25.50
N ALA A 159 -3.69 -18.00 26.15
CA ALA A 159 -4.20 -16.64 26.26
C ALA A 159 -4.42 -16.03 24.86
N THR A 160 -5.43 -15.17 24.72
CA THR A 160 -5.61 -14.40 23.49
C THR A 160 -4.36 -13.55 23.23
N PRO A 161 -3.94 -13.38 21.96
CA PRO A 161 -2.86 -12.47 21.62
C PRO A 161 -3.20 -11.06 22.08
N ASP A 162 -2.17 -10.30 22.40
CA ASP A 162 -2.35 -8.96 22.93
C ASP A 162 -2.69 -7.96 21.83
N VAL A 163 -2.14 -8.19 20.62
CA VAL A 163 -2.41 -7.41 19.42
C VAL A 163 -2.25 -8.26 18.15
N CYS A 164 -2.93 -7.85 17.08
CA CYS A 164 -2.70 -8.30 15.72
C CYS A 164 -2.26 -7.10 14.87
N PHE A 165 -1.28 -7.29 14.00
CA PHE A 165 -0.84 -6.28 13.06
C PHE A 165 -0.76 -6.84 11.64
N VAL A 166 -1.24 -6.06 10.65
CA VAL A 166 -1.23 -6.44 9.23
C VAL A 166 -0.44 -5.39 8.44
N PHE A 167 0.59 -5.82 7.71
CA PHE A 167 1.31 -4.94 6.81
C PHE A 167 0.74 -5.07 5.39
N HIS A 168 0.32 -3.96 4.80
CA HIS A 168 -0.13 -3.87 3.40
C HIS A 168 -1.18 -4.93 3.06
N PRO A 169 -2.35 -4.91 3.74
CA PRO A 169 -3.37 -5.95 3.54
C PRO A 169 -3.82 -6.03 2.08
N GLY A 170 -3.77 -4.92 1.33
CA GLY A 170 -4.19 -4.84 -0.07
C GLY A 170 -5.55 -5.49 -0.27
N MET A 171 -6.54 -5.09 0.53
CA MET A 171 -7.78 -5.85 0.71
C MET A 171 -8.52 -6.09 -0.62
N GLU A 172 -8.34 -5.20 -1.58
CA GLU A 172 -8.88 -5.34 -2.92
C GLU A 172 -8.38 -6.58 -3.64
N ALA A 173 -7.10 -6.95 -3.49
CA ALA A 173 -6.51 -8.10 -4.15
C ALA A 173 -7.10 -9.44 -3.68
N PHE A 174 -7.74 -9.46 -2.50
CA PHE A 174 -8.17 -10.67 -1.82
C PHE A 174 -9.69 -10.84 -1.72
N GLY A 175 -10.48 -10.07 -2.48
CA GLY A 175 -11.94 -10.33 -2.60
C GLY A 175 -12.71 -10.20 -1.29
N GLY A 176 -12.17 -9.49 -0.29
CA GLY A 176 -12.74 -9.38 1.05
C GLY A 176 -12.45 -10.55 1.99
N SER A 177 -11.54 -11.47 1.68
CA SER A 177 -11.16 -12.56 2.59
C SER A 177 -10.61 -12.06 3.94
N TRP A 178 -9.92 -10.92 3.93
CA TRP A 178 -9.45 -10.25 5.15
C TRP A 178 -10.57 -9.89 6.13
N LEU A 179 -11.78 -9.70 5.62
CA LEU A 179 -12.96 -9.29 6.38
C LEU A 179 -14.00 -10.42 6.45
N SER A 180 -13.59 -11.66 6.15
CA SER A 180 -14.44 -12.84 6.32
C SER A 180 -14.14 -13.56 7.63
N ARG A 181 -15.10 -14.36 8.10
CA ARG A 181 -14.93 -15.21 9.29
C ARG A 181 -14.09 -16.44 8.96
N GLU A 182 -14.16 -16.90 7.73
CA GLU A 182 -13.54 -18.13 7.26
C GLU A 182 -12.04 -17.96 7.00
N GLN A 183 -11.55 -16.75 6.75
CA GLN A 183 -10.14 -16.51 6.36
C GLN A 183 -9.47 -15.35 7.11
N GLY A 184 -10.25 -14.38 7.59
CA GLY A 184 -9.75 -13.04 7.91
C GLY A 184 -9.66 -12.69 9.39
N LEU A 185 -9.82 -11.41 9.65
CA LEU A 185 -9.60 -10.74 10.93
C LEU A 185 -10.79 -10.85 11.89
N LEU A 186 -11.99 -11.17 11.39
CA LEU A 186 -13.22 -11.14 12.17
C LEU A 186 -13.17 -11.97 13.46
N PRO A 187 -12.64 -13.22 13.49
CA PRO A 187 -12.55 -13.99 14.73
C PRO A 187 -11.70 -13.31 15.81
N LEU A 188 -10.65 -12.58 15.41
CA LEU A 188 -9.82 -11.82 16.34
C LEU A 188 -10.54 -10.54 16.81
N MET A 189 -11.29 -9.89 15.92
CA MET A 189 -12.13 -8.73 16.28
C MET A 189 -13.20 -9.12 17.29
N ASP A 190 -13.90 -10.24 17.10
CA ASP A 190 -14.90 -10.75 18.06
C ASP A 190 -14.29 -11.04 19.43
N ALA A 191 -13.03 -11.50 19.46
CA ALA A 191 -12.27 -11.76 20.67
C ALA A 191 -11.74 -10.48 21.35
N GLY A 192 -12.01 -9.30 20.77
CA GLY A 192 -11.55 -8.01 21.29
C GLY A 192 -10.06 -7.77 21.12
N VAL A 193 -9.37 -8.50 20.23
CA VAL A 193 -7.95 -8.28 19.95
C VAL A 193 -7.81 -6.97 19.18
N PRO A 194 -7.01 -5.99 19.67
CA PRO A 194 -6.71 -4.78 18.92
C PRO A 194 -5.99 -5.10 17.60
N ILE A 195 -6.47 -4.54 16.48
CA ILE A 195 -5.92 -4.80 15.15
C ILE A 195 -5.40 -3.50 14.53
N GLY A 196 -4.09 -3.46 14.32
CA GLY A 196 -3.40 -2.41 13.59
C GLY A 196 -3.10 -2.83 12.15
N LEU A 197 -3.10 -1.86 11.24
CA LEU A 197 -2.77 -2.09 9.85
C LEU A 197 -1.82 -1.00 9.35
N ALA A 198 -1.07 -1.30 8.30
CA ALA A 198 -0.26 -0.31 7.60
C ALA A 198 -0.54 -0.31 6.09
N ALA A 199 -0.58 0.88 5.49
CA ALA A 199 -0.73 1.09 4.05
C ALA A 199 0.56 1.71 3.46
N SER A 200 0.82 1.50 2.17
CA SER A 200 2.02 2.02 1.50
C SER A 200 1.87 3.46 1.01
N CYS A 201 0.63 3.91 0.85
CA CYS A 201 0.27 5.24 0.38
C CYS A 201 -1.18 5.54 0.79
N VAL A 202 -1.63 6.77 0.51
CA VAL A 202 -2.98 7.22 0.86
C VAL A 202 -4.03 6.55 -0.04
N GLU A 203 -3.68 6.21 -1.28
CA GLU A 203 -4.59 5.57 -2.23
C GLU A 203 -4.93 4.13 -1.82
N GLU A 204 -3.93 3.36 -1.36
CA GLU A 204 -4.15 2.03 -0.78
C GLU A 204 -5.03 2.12 0.46
N LEU A 205 -4.77 3.09 1.34
CA LEU A 205 -5.60 3.34 2.52
C LEU A 205 -7.06 3.61 2.14
N TRP A 206 -7.32 4.43 1.11
CA TRP A 206 -8.69 4.69 0.67
C TRP A 206 -9.41 3.41 0.23
N HIS A 207 -8.73 2.51 -0.49
CA HIS A 207 -9.32 1.25 -0.92
C HIS A 207 -9.65 0.35 0.27
N ASP A 208 -8.69 0.18 1.19
CA ASP A 208 -8.88 -0.60 2.40
C ASP A 208 -10.03 -0.03 3.25
N GLU A 209 -10.04 1.27 3.51
CA GLU A 209 -11.07 1.96 4.30
C GLU A 209 -12.46 1.77 3.67
N TRP A 210 -12.57 1.94 2.36
CA TRP A 210 -13.83 1.75 1.66
C TRP A 210 -14.32 0.31 1.76
N LEU A 211 -13.45 -0.68 1.53
CA LEU A 211 -13.78 -2.09 1.64
C LEU A 211 -14.20 -2.46 3.07
N VAL A 212 -13.44 -2.05 4.08
CA VAL A 212 -13.78 -2.23 5.50
C VAL A 212 -15.22 -1.78 5.79
N ARG A 213 -15.59 -0.59 5.30
CA ARG A 213 -16.97 -0.06 5.45
C ARG A 213 -18.01 -0.91 4.73
N LYS A 214 -17.73 -1.39 3.52
CA LYS A 214 -18.65 -2.26 2.78
C LYS A 214 -18.88 -3.61 3.45
N TYR A 215 -17.96 -4.04 4.30
CA TYR A 215 -18.07 -5.26 5.10
C TYR A 215 -18.58 -4.99 6.53
N GLY A 216 -19.04 -3.77 6.84
CA GLY A 216 -19.69 -3.44 8.11
C GLY A 216 -18.73 -3.13 9.27
N ALA A 217 -17.43 -3.00 8.99
CA ALA A 217 -16.42 -2.56 9.93
C ALA A 217 -16.04 -1.09 9.68
N ALA A 218 -15.16 -0.52 10.49
CA ALA A 218 -14.63 0.83 10.26
C ALA A 218 -13.19 0.99 10.73
N MET A 219 -12.52 2.01 10.21
CA MET A 219 -11.29 2.54 10.79
C MET A 219 -11.63 3.40 12.02
N ARG A 220 -10.85 3.25 13.10
CA ARG A 220 -10.90 4.10 14.28
C ARG A 220 -10.02 5.33 14.07
N GLY A 221 -10.63 6.52 14.16
CA GLY A 221 -9.90 7.78 14.06
C GLY A 221 -9.28 8.00 12.66
N LEU A 222 -8.17 8.75 12.62
CA LEU A 222 -7.44 9.04 11.39
C LEU A 222 -6.16 8.21 11.32
N ALA A 223 -5.80 7.76 10.11
CA ALA A 223 -4.50 7.15 9.85
C ALA A 223 -3.35 8.11 10.22
N GLN A 224 -2.26 7.54 10.72
CA GLN A 224 -1.09 8.26 11.20
C GLN A 224 0.09 8.04 10.26
N ALA A 225 0.83 9.10 9.96
CA ALA A 225 2.08 8.97 9.24
C ALA A 225 3.14 8.24 10.08
N ASN A 226 3.83 7.29 9.46
CA ASN A 226 4.94 6.57 10.07
C ASN A 226 6.28 7.21 9.69
N PRO A 227 6.98 7.87 10.63
CA PRO A 227 8.27 8.50 10.35
C PRO A 227 9.39 7.49 10.01
N PHE A 228 9.11 6.20 10.20
CA PHE A 228 10.05 5.11 9.95
C PHE A 228 9.74 4.34 8.67
N ALA A 229 8.80 4.82 7.83
CA ALA A 229 8.53 4.20 6.55
C ALA A 229 9.79 4.06 5.68
N LEU A 230 9.83 3.03 4.83
CA LEU A 230 10.95 2.81 3.90
C LEU A 230 10.56 3.15 2.48
N GLU A 231 11.41 3.91 1.79
CA GLU A 231 11.27 4.08 0.35
C GLU A 231 11.37 2.72 -0.35
N ARG A 232 10.44 2.47 -1.28
CA ARG A 232 10.51 1.26 -2.11
C ARG A 232 11.33 1.57 -3.34
N ASP A 233 12.37 0.78 -3.59
CA ASP A 233 13.23 0.93 -4.79
C ASP A 233 12.47 0.80 -6.11
N ASN A 234 11.25 0.26 -6.08
CA ASN A 234 10.44 0.05 -7.27
C ASN A 234 9.50 1.25 -7.52
N ALA A 235 10.00 2.23 -8.26
CA ALA A 235 9.28 3.44 -8.66
C ALA A 235 7.91 3.16 -9.32
N ARG A 236 7.69 1.96 -9.87
CA ARG A 236 6.45 1.56 -10.53
C ARG A 236 5.25 1.42 -9.60
N PHE A 237 5.44 1.18 -8.30
CA PHE A 237 4.32 1.01 -7.37
C PHE A 237 3.97 2.29 -6.62
N GLY A 238 4.87 3.27 -6.59
CA GLY A 238 4.76 4.44 -5.71
C GLY A 238 4.73 4.04 -4.22
N GLY A 239 4.82 5.02 -3.33
CA GLY A 239 4.66 4.83 -1.89
C GLY A 239 5.88 4.33 -1.13
N GLN A 240 5.70 4.14 0.18
CA GLN A 240 6.72 3.72 1.14
C GLN A 240 6.22 2.50 1.91
N TRP A 241 7.08 1.55 2.25
CA TRP A 241 6.72 0.42 3.11
C TRP A 241 6.31 0.94 4.49
N ALA A 242 5.12 0.55 4.94
CA ALA A 242 4.42 1.02 6.13
C ALA A 242 4.33 2.55 6.27
N ALA A 243 3.99 3.29 5.20
CA ALA A 243 3.88 4.75 5.19
C ALA A 243 2.85 5.31 6.19
N LEU A 244 1.69 4.66 6.27
CA LEU A 244 0.57 5.07 7.10
C LEU A 244 0.17 3.91 8.00
N THR A 245 -0.10 4.17 9.28
CA THR A 245 -0.69 3.19 10.20
C THR A 245 -2.11 3.58 10.56
N TRP A 246 -2.98 2.59 10.72
CA TRP A 246 -4.37 2.80 11.11
C TRP A 246 -4.89 1.62 11.92
N THR A 247 -6.06 1.78 12.54
CA THR A 247 -6.61 0.81 13.49
C THR A 247 -8.03 0.46 13.09
N LEU A 248 -8.40 -0.81 13.13
CA LEU A 248 -9.81 -1.21 13.02
C LEU A 248 -10.56 -0.85 14.32
N ASP A 249 -11.78 -0.33 14.17
CA ASP A 249 -12.62 0.01 15.32
C ASP A 249 -13.13 -1.26 16.00
N PRO A 250 -12.70 -1.53 17.26
CA PRO A 250 -13.10 -2.73 17.98
C PRO A 250 -14.59 -2.71 18.39
N THR A 251 -15.26 -1.56 18.30
CA THR A 251 -16.69 -1.41 18.63
C THR A 251 -17.60 -1.69 17.43
N LEU A 252 -17.04 -1.76 16.22
CA LEU A 252 -17.76 -1.99 14.97
C LEU A 252 -17.33 -3.32 14.36
N VAL A 253 -17.71 -4.41 15.02
CA VAL A 253 -17.49 -5.77 14.52
C VAL A 253 -18.70 -6.22 13.70
N PRO A 254 -18.51 -6.62 12.43
CA PRO A 254 -19.59 -7.13 11.60
C PRO A 254 -20.31 -8.33 12.21
N ALA A 255 -21.65 -8.28 12.20
CA ALA A 255 -22.49 -9.40 12.60
C ALA A 255 -22.18 -10.65 11.76
N ALA A 256 -22.41 -11.85 12.32
CA ALA A 256 -22.05 -13.10 11.66
C ALA A 256 -22.79 -13.37 10.35
N ASP A 257 -23.99 -12.80 10.19
CA ASP A 257 -24.82 -12.88 9.00
C ASP A 257 -24.69 -11.64 8.09
N PHE A 258 -23.78 -10.72 8.40
CA PHE A 258 -23.55 -9.53 7.59
C PHE A 258 -23.15 -9.92 6.16
N LYS A 259 -23.81 -9.30 5.18
CA LYS A 259 -23.51 -9.48 3.76
C LYS A 259 -23.24 -8.14 3.12
N ALA A 260 -22.02 -7.98 2.62
CA ALA A 260 -21.65 -6.83 1.83
C ALA A 260 -22.57 -6.68 0.61
N ILE A 261 -22.83 -5.43 0.20
CA ILE A 261 -23.68 -5.14 -0.95
C ILE A 261 -22.95 -5.55 -2.22
N LYS A 262 -23.27 -6.74 -2.73
CA LYS A 262 -22.59 -7.35 -3.90
C LYS A 262 -22.54 -6.42 -5.11
N ALA A 263 -23.61 -5.64 -5.35
CA ALA A 263 -23.66 -4.71 -6.47
C ALA A 263 -22.56 -3.63 -6.38
N GLU A 264 -22.30 -3.08 -5.18
CA GLU A 264 -21.26 -2.08 -4.99
C GLU A 264 -19.85 -2.67 -5.15
N LEU A 265 -19.63 -3.87 -4.61
CA LEU A 265 -18.35 -4.57 -4.79
C LEU A 265 -18.07 -4.87 -6.26
N VAL A 266 -19.08 -5.28 -7.02
CA VAL A 266 -18.93 -5.51 -8.47
C VAL A 266 -18.54 -4.21 -9.19
N ARG A 267 -19.19 -3.07 -8.87
CA ARG A 267 -18.83 -1.77 -9.44
C ARG A 267 -17.38 -1.40 -9.14
N PHE A 268 -16.95 -1.58 -7.89
CA PHE A 268 -15.57 -1.36 -7.46
C PHE A 268 -14.57 -2.23 -8.23
N TYR A 269 -14.80 -3.54 -8.33
CA TYR A 269 -13.88 -4.44 -9.04
C TYR A 269 -13.83 -4.19 -10.55
N LEU A 270 -14.94 -3.76 -11.16
CA LEU A 270 -14.95 -3.34 -12.56
C LEU A 270 -14.15 -2.04 -12.78
N ALA A 271 -14.23 -1.10 -11.84
CA ALA A 271 -13.44 0.13 -11.87
C ALA A 271 -11.93 -0.16 -11.70
N LEU A 272 -11.56 -1.05 -10.76
CA LEU A 272 -10.18 -1.50 -10.61
C LEU A 272 -9.64 -2.15 -11.88
N ASP A 273 -10.41 -3.03 -12.51
CA ASP A 273 -10.02 -3.68 -13.77
C ASP A 273 -9.72 -2.67 -14.88
N GLN A 274 -10.52 -1.61 -14.96
CA GLN A 274 -10.33 -0.52 -15.92
C GLN A 274 -9.09 0.32 -15.62
N ALA A 275 -8.69 0.46 -14.36
CA ALA A 275 -7.50 1.21 -13.96
C ALA A 275 -6.19 0.43 -14.14
N LYS A 276 -6.24 -0.92 -14.25
CA LYS A 276 -5.05 -1.79 -14.39
C LYS A 276 -4.05 -1.35 -15.46
N PRO A 277 -4.45 -0.92 -16.67
CA PRO A 277 -3.48 -0.46 -17.67
C PRO A 277 -2.65 0.74 -17.19
N GLY A 278 -3.29 1.71 -16.51
CA GLY A 278 -2.62 2.89 -15.98
C GLY A 278 -1.74 2.60 -14.76
N PHE A 279 -2.03 1.54 -14.01
CA PHE A 279 -1.18 1.09 -12.91
C PHE A 279 0.23 0.70 -13.38
N SER A 280 0.36 0.10 -14.57
CA SER A 280 1.65 -0.30 -15.12
C SER A 280 2.60 0.88 -15.38
N SER A 281 2.07 2.08 -15.61
CA SER A 281 2.83 3.29 -15.89
C SER A 281 2.99 4.19 -14.67
N SER A 282 1.98 4.26 -13.80
CA SER A 282 1.89 5.29 -12.75
C SER A 282 1.76 4.72 -11.33
N GLY A 283 1.72 3.39 -11.17
CA GLY A 283 1.54 2.73 -9.88
C GLY A 283 0.24 3.14 -9.18
N ASN A 284 0.28 3.23 -7.85
CA ASN A 284 -0.88 3.61 -7.04
C ASN A 284 -1.40 5.03 -7.31
N ALA A 285 -0.57 5.93 -7.87
CA ALA A 285 -0.98 7.31 -8.17
C ALA A 285 -2.14 7.38 -9.17
N ILE A 286 -2.35 6.33 -10.00
CA ILE A 286 -3.50 6.27 -10.91
C ILE A 286 -4.83 6.28 -10.15
N PHE A 287 -4.88 5.70 -8.94
CA PHE A 287 -6.09 5.65 -8.13
C PHE A 287 -6.42 7.01 -7.51
N GLY A 288 -5.40 7.83 -7.24
CA GLY A 288 -5.61 9.22 -6.82
C GLY A 288 -5.96 10.16 -7.98
N PHE A 289 -5.50 9.85 -9.19
CA PHE A 289 -5.88 10.59 -10.39
C PHE A 289 -7.33 10.34 -10.79
N ILE A 290 -7.75 9.07 -10.94
CA ILE A 290 -9.10 8.72 -11.38
C ILE A 290 -10.12 9.07 -10.28
N GLY A 291 -11.09 9.92 -10.60
CA GLY A 291 -12.01 10.50 -9.62
C GLY A 291 -11.42 11.64 -8.79
N GLY A 292 -10.13 11.96 -8.98
CA GLY A 292 -9.49 13.13 -8.39
C GLY A 292 -10.04 14.41 -8.99
N VAL A 293 -10.37 15.39 -8.14
CA VAL A 293 -10.96 16.67 -8.55
C VAL A 293 -9.89 17.76 -8.55
N VAL A 294 -9.76 18.46 -9.67
CA VAL A 294 -8.88 19.61 -9.83
C VAL A 294 -9.76 20.84 -10.07
N PRO A 295 -9.89 21.73 -9.07
CA PRO A 295 -10.57 23.01 -9.29
C PRO A 295 -9.70 23.88 -10.21
N ILE A 296 -10.31 24.45 -11.24
CA ILE A 296 -9.66 25.38 -12.17
C ILE A 296 -10.44 26.69 -12.23
N GLN A 297 -9.74 27.74 -12.62
CA GLN A 297 -10.32 29.06 -12.84
C GLN A 297 -9.90 29.54 -14.23
N ASN A 298 -10.89 29.91 -15.05
CA ASN A 298 -10.63 30.50 -16.34
C ASN A 298 -10.06 31.91 -16.13
N VAL A 299 -8.82 32.14 -16.56
CA VAL A 299 -8.13 33.42 -16.38
C VAL A 299 -8.81 34.56 -17.14
N ALA A 300 -9.50 34.27 -18.24
CA ALA A 300 -10.16 35.28 -19.07
C ALA A 300 -11.58 35.62 -18.59
N THR A 301 -12.34 34.64 -18.10
CA THR A 301 -13.75 34.82 -17.71
C THR A 301 -13.98 34.85 -16.21
N ASP A 302 -12.96 34.55 -15.40
CA ASP A 302 -13.03 34.34 -13.95
C ASP A 302 -13.95 33.18 -13.50
N GLU A 303 -14.48 32.41 -14.47
CA GLU A 303 -15.37 31.29 -14.20
C GLU A 303 -14.60 30.13 -13.58
N ARG A 304 -15.18 29.54 -12.53
CA ARG A 304 -14.66 28.33 -11.90
C ARG A 304 -15.25 27.10 -12.56
N ALA A 305 -14.40 26.14 -12.85
CA ALA A 305 -14.79 24.83 -13.33
C ALA A 305 -14.04 23.75 -12.56
N ARG A 306 -14.54 22.52 -12.64
CA ARG A 306 -13.98 21.37 -11.94
C ARG A 306 -13.66 20.30 -12.94
N LEU A 307 -12.40 19.89 -12.93
CA LEU A 307 -11.92 18.79 -13.74
C LEU A 307 -11.85 17.53 -12.89
N VAL A 308 -12.36 16.42 -13.42
CA VAL A 308 -12.25 15.11 -12.77
C VAL A 308 -11.35 14.23 -13.63
N GLY A 309 -10.34 13.63 -13.00
CA GLY A 309 -9.50 12.64 -13.66
C GLY A 309 -10.27 11.38 -14.01
N MET A 310 -10.02 10.86 -15.20
CA MET A 310 -10.70 9.69 -15.77
C MET A 310 -9.68 8.62 -16.16
N PRO A 311 -10.09 7.38 -16.43
CA PRO A 311 -9.24 6.41 -17.10
C PRO A 311 -8.58 6.98 -18.36
N ALA A 312 -7.46 6.40 -18.78
CA ALA A 312 -6.66 6.85 -19.92
C ALA A 312 -5.99 8.24 -19.79
N GLY A 313 -5.97 8.84 -18.59
CA GLY A 313 -5.26 10.10 -18.36
C GLY A 313 -5.97 11.35 -18.89
N VAL A 314 -7.28 11.26 -19.17
CA VAL A 314 -8.08 12.42 -19.57
C VAL A 314 -8.75 13.08 -18.36
N LEU A 315 -9.14 14.34 -18.55
CA LEU A 315 -9.89 15.12 -17.56
C LEU A 315 -11.29 15.43 -18.11
N LEU A 316 -12.32 15.30 -17.29
CA LEU A 316 -13.69 15.71 -17.62
C LEU A 316 -14.06 17.00 -16.86
N CYS A 317 -14.55 18.01 -17.57
CA CYS A 317 -15.15 19.19 -16.96
C CYS A 317 -16.60 18.91 -16.52
N LEU A 318 -16.89 19.04 -15.23
CA LEU A 318 -18.23 18.77 -14.68
C LEU A 318 -19.28 19.78 -15.14
N GLU A 319 -18.89 21.03 -15.37
CA GLU A 319 -19.81 22.11 -15.74
C GLU A 319 -20.17 22.11 -17.23
N SER A 320 -19.25 21.67 -18.10
CA SER A 320 -19.43 21.72 -19.55
C SER A 320 -19.53 20.35 -20.23
N GLY A 321 -19.21 19.26 -19.51
CA GLY A 321 -19.12 17.92 -20.09
C GLY A 321 -17.93 17.72 -21.04
N GLN A 322 -17.08 18.73 -21.20
CA GLN A 322 -15.94 18.68 -22.12
C GLN A 322 -14.82 17.80 -21.58
N LEU A 323 -14.15 17.08 -22.48
CA LEU A 323 -12.97 16.28 -22.17
C LEU A 323 -11.70 17.01 -22.57
N LEU A 324 -10.70 16.94 -21.70
CA LEU A 324 -9.36 17.45 -21.95
C LEU A 324 -8.37 16.29 -21.97
N GLY A 325 -7.53 16.24 -23.01
CA GLY A 325 -6.44 15.29 -23.14
C GLY A 325 -5.11 15.99 -22.91
N GLN A 326 -4.12 15.27 -22.37
CA GLN A 326 -2.77 15.79 -22.27
C GLN A 326 -2.06 15.68 -23.62
N ASN A 327 -1.58 16.81 -24.15
CA ASN A 327 -0.79 16.84 -25.37
C ASN A 327 0.68 16.43 -25.12
N THR A 328 1.47 16.37 -26.19
CA THR A 328 2.87 15.91 -26.15
C THR A 328 3.82 16.80 -25.33
N VAL A 329 3.43 18.05 -25.06
CA VAL A 329 4.16 18.99 -24.20
C VAL A 329 3.59 19.07 -22.78
N GLY A 330 2.68 18.16 -22.44
CA GLY A 330 2.12 18.03 -21.09
C GLY A 330 0.98 18.99 -20.76
N ARG A 331 0.47 19.76 -21.73
CA ARG A 331 -0.67 20.69 -21.54
C ARG A 331 -1.99 19.98 -21.80
N PHE A 332 -3.01 20.31 -21.02
CA PHE A 332 -4.36 19.82 -21.23
C PHE A 332 -5.09 20.67 -22.26
N GLU A 333 -5.60 20.03 -23.31
CA GLU A 333 -6.31 20.67 -24.43
C GLU A 333 -7.63 19.96 -24.69
N LEU A 334 -8.60 20.69 -25.24
CA LEU A 334 -9.91 20.17 -25.58
C LEU A 334 -9.79 19.03 -26.58
N VAL A 335 -10.41 17.89 -26.29
CA VAL A 335 -10.49 16.78 -27.22
C VAL A 335 -11.66 17.04 -28.18
N GLU A 336 -11.45 17.90 -29.17
CA GLU A 336 -12.50 18.39 -30.09
C GLU A 336 -13.29 17.29 -30.83
N ARG A 337 -12.72 16.09 -30.95
CA ARG A 337 -13.33 14.95 -31.63
C ARG A 337 -14.41 14.25 -30.81
N ILE A 338 -14.47 14.53 -29.50
CA ILE A 338 -15.44 13.91 -28.60
C ILE A 338 -16.52 14.94 -28.27
N PRO A 339 -17.80 14.70 -28.62
CA PRO A 339 -18.89 15.53 -28.13
C PRO A 339 -18.87 15.61 -26.60
N ALA A 340 -19.28 16.76 -26.08
CA ALA A 340 -19.41 16.95 -24.64
C ALA A 340 -20.34 15.87 -24.05
N VAL A 341 -19.92 15.32 -22.91
CA VAL A 341 -20.75 14.38 -22.15
C VAL A 341 -22.00 15.12 -21.67
N PRO A 342 -23.22 14.60 -21.91
CA PRO A 342 -24.45 15.25 -21.47
C PRO A 342 -24.45 15.51 -19.96
N LEU A 343 -24.83 16.73 -19.55
CA LEU A 343 -24.77 17.13 -18.13
C LEU A 343 -25.73 16.33 -17.24
N ASP A 344 -26.85 15.88 -17.77
CA ASP A 344 -27.78 14.97 -17.10
C ASP A 344 -27.13 13.60 -16.81
N PHE A 345 -26.23 13.13 -17.67
CA PHE A 345 -25.43 11.93 -17.44
C PHE A 345 -24.40 12.11 -16.32
N LEU A 346 -24.04 13.35 -15.97
CA LEU A 346 -23.09 13.69 -14.91
C LEU A 346 -23.77 14.12 -13.60
N ALA A 347 -25.10 14.23 -13.59
CA ALA A 347 -25.88 14.76 -12.46
C ALA A 347 -25.76 13.94 -11.17
N ASP A 348 -25.32 12.68 -11.27
CA ASP A 348 -25.10 11.76 -10.16
C ASP A 348 -23.65 11.79 -9.62
N PHE A 349 -22.87 12.82 -9.95
CA PHE A 349 -21.53 12.99 -9.40
C PHE A 349 -21.58 12.96 -7.86
N PRO A 350 -20.77 12.12 -7.18
CA PRO A 350 -20.85 11.95 -5.73
C PRO A 350 -20.57 13.21 -4.90
N GLY A 351 -19.90 14.20 -5.49
CA GLY A 351 -19.45 15.41 -4.83
C GLY A 351 -17.98 15.35 -4.39
N GLU A 352 -17.41 16.52 -4.11
CA GLU A 352 -15.99 16.68 -3.72
C GLU A 352 -15.70 16.12 -2.32
N GLU A 353 -16.68 16.18 -1.43
CA GLU A 353 -16.57 15.66 -0.05
C GLU A 353 -16.88 14.15 0.04
N ALA A 354 -17.26 13.51 -1.06
CA ALA A 354 -17.51 12.08 -1.08
C ALA A 354 -16.22 11.28 -0.82
N HIS A 355 -16.37 9.98 -0.56
CA HIS A 355 -15.20 9.12 -0.44
C HIS A 355 -14.44 9.06 -1.78
N PRO A 356 -13.09 9.13 -1.80
CA PRO A 356 -12.30 9.07 -3.04
C PRO A 356 -12.63 7.85 -3.91
N VAL A 357 -12.85 6.68 -3.29
CA VAL A 357 -13.26 5.46 -4.00
C VAL A 357 -14.63 5.57 -4.67
N ASP A 358 -15.59 6.30 -4.08
CA ASP A 358 -16.90 6.49 -4.72
C ASP A 358 -16.76 7.34 -5.99
N ARG A 359 -15.89 8.37 -5.96
CA ARG A 359 -15.55 9.15 -7.16
C ARG A 359 -14.77 8.33 -8.19
N PHE A 360 -13.85 7.48 -7.73
CA PHE A 360 -13.10 6.56 -8.59
C PHE A 360 -14.04 5.61 -9.36
N ILE A 361 -15.00 5.00 -8.66
CA ILE A 361 -16.03 4.15 -9.26
C ILE A 361 -16.85 4.96 -10.27
N TRP A 362 -17.35 6.12 -9.87
CA TRP A 362 -18.14 6.99 -10.75
C TRP A 362 -17.37 7.36 -12.02
N ALA A 363 -16.13 7.82 -11.90
CA ALA A 363 -15.30 8.23 -13.03
C ALA A 363 -15.09 7.08 -14.02
N SER A 364 -14.84 5.88 -13.49
CA SER A 364 -14.66 4.66 -14.28
C SER A 364 -15.95 4.28 -15.03
N GLU A 365 -17.09 4.36 -14.36
CA GLU A 365 -18.40 4.08 -14.97
C GLU A 365 -18.78 5.09 -16.04
N LYS A 366 -18.58 6.40 -15.81
CA LYS A 366 -18.85 7.43 -16.82
C LYS A 366 -17.93 7.28 -18.02
N PHE A 367 -16.66 6.94 -17.78
CA PHE A 367 -15.73 6.69 -18.86
C PHE A 367 -16.18 5.49 -19.69
N ARG A 368 -16.50 4.35 -19.07
CA ARG A 368 -16.94 3.14 -19.79
C ARG A 368 -18.28 3.33 -20.51
N GLY A 369 -19.21 4.05 -19.88
CA GLY A 369 -20.57 4.22 -20.38
C GLY A 369 -20.69 5.22 -21.53
N TYR A 370 -19.78 6.19 -21.63
CA TYR A 370 -19.87 7.27 -22.62
C TYR A 370 -18.54 7.56 -23.32
N VAL A 371 -17.47 7.79 -22.57
CA VAL A 371 -16.21 8.29 -23.12
C VAL A 371 -15.49 7.24 -23.98
N GLU A 372 -15.33 6.02 -23.48
CA GLU A 372 -14.65 4.92 -24.16
C GLU A 372 -15.32 4.52 -25.48
N PRO A 373 -16.66 4.31 -25.57
CA PRO A 373 -17.31 4.04 -26.85
C PRO A 373 -17.09 5.14 -27.89
N VAL A 374 -17.15 6.40 -27.46
CA VAL A 374 -16.96 7.54 -28.36
C VAL A 374 -15.51 7.63 -28.83
N LEU A 375 -14.54 7.41 -27.93
CA LEU A 375 -13.12 7.30 -28.27
C LEU A 375 -12.86 6.18 -29.29
N LEU A 376 -13.43 4.99 -29.07
CA LEU A 376 -13.26 3.85 -29.98
C LEU A 376 -13.92 4.07 -31.34
N SER A 377 -15.08 4.73 -31.38
CA SER A 377 -15.81 5.02 -32.63
C SER A 377 -15.18 6.14 -33.47
N SER A 378 -14.43 7.04 -32.85
CA SER A 378 -13.77 8.18 -33.51
C SER A 378 -12.34 7.88 -33.98
N ALA A 379 -11.80 6.71 -33.64
CA ALA A 379 -10.47 6.28 -34.04
C ALA A 379 -10.46 5.74 -35.49
N LYS A 380 -9.55 6.25 -36.35
CA LYS A 380 -9.38 5.80 -37.75
C LYS A 380 -8.88 4.34 -37.88
N ARG A 381 -8.33 3.79 -36.80
CA ARG A 381 -7.94 2.38 -36.57
C ARG A 381 -8.24 2.04 -35.12
N ALA A 382 -8.48 0.77 -34.82
CA ALA A 382 -8.59 0.31 -33.43
C ALA A 382 -7.29 0.72 -32.69
N PRO A 383 -7.38 1.55 -31.63
CA PRO A 383 -6.21 1.97 -30.88
C PRO A 383 -5.61 0.75 -30.18
N GLU A 384 -4.31 0.50 -30.36
CA GLU A 384 -3.61 -0.59 -29.66
C GLU A 384 -3.28 -0.18 -28.22
N THR A 385 -3.15 1.13 -27.98
CA THR A 385 -2.96 1.76 -26.67
C THR A 385 -3.78 3.05 -26.55
N TYR A 386 -4.09 3.48 -25.32
CA TYR A 386 -4.77 4.76 -25.08
C TYR A 386 -3.98 5.98 -25.58
N PHE A 387 -2.66 5.87 -25.72
CA PHE A 387 -1.81 6.93 -26.32
C PHE A 387 -2.07 7.11 -27.83
N ASP A 388 -2.55 6.08 -28.52
CA ASP A 388 -2.85 6.16 -29.95
C ASP A 388 -4.09 7.00 -30.26
N LEU A 389 -4.94 7.24 -29.25
CA LEU A 389 -6.11 8.12 -29.34
C LEU A 389 -5.73 9.60 -29.30
N PHE A 390 -4.60 9.94 -28.68
CA PHE A 390 -4.17 11.33 -28.43
C PHE A 390 -2.92 11.76 -29.23
N GLY A 391 -2.37 10.87 -30.06
CA GLY A 391 -1.14 11.10 -30.83
C GLY A 391 0.10 10.67 -30.03
N SER A 392 0.94 9.83 -30.63
CA SER A 392 2.05 9.17 -29.95
C SER A 392 3.12 10.15 -29.43
N PRO A 393 3.62 10.01 -28.18
CA PRO A 393 4.80 10.73 -27.70
C PRO A 393 6.12 10.29 -28.36
N LEU A 394 6.12 9.17 -29.08
CA LEU A 394 7.35 8.50 -29.54
C LEU A 394 8.01 9.10 -30.79
N GLU A 395 7.37 10.03 -31.50
CA GLU A 395 8.03 10.71 -32.63
C GLU A 395 8.96 11.86 -32.18
N ALA A 396 8.87 12.33 -30.94
CA ALA A 396 9.67 13.47 -30.45
C ALA A 396 11.10 13.09 -29.97
N ARG A 397 11.49 11.81 -29.97
CA ARG A 397 12.85 11.37 -29.56
C ARG A 397 13.82 11.01 -30.69
N LYS A 398 13.48 11.29 -31.95
CA LYS A 398 14.44 11.16 -33.08
C LYS A 398 15.08 12.48 -33.53
N GLY A 399 14.84 13.58 -32.81
CA GLY A 399 15.21 14.91 -33.27
C GLY A 399 16.07 15.75 -32.34
N SER A 400 16.96 15.17 -31.52
CA SER A 400 18.06 15.94 -30.89
C SER A 400 18.96 15.03 -30.05
N MET A 401 20.01 14.47 -30.67
CA MET A 401 21.24 14.11 -29.96
C MET A 401 22.32 15.10 -30.43
N PRO A 402 22.97 15.87 -29.54
CA PRO A 402 24.30 16.37 -29.81
C PRO A 402 25.23 15.14 -29.92
N GLY A 403 26.06 15.09 -30.97
CA GLY A 403 26.83 13.91 -31.33
C GLY A 403 27.73 13.36 -30.22
N ASP A 404 27.80 12.03 -30.17
CA ASP A 404 28.85 11.28 -29.51
C ASP A 404 30.24 11.72 -30.02
N PRO A 405 31.21 12.01 -29.14
CA PRO A 405 32.61 11.73 -29.46
C PRO A 405 32.82 10.22 -29.35
N GLY A 406 33.28 9.61 -30.45
CA GLY A 406 33.43 8.17 -30.61
C GLY A 406 34.36 7.47 -29.59
N PRO A 407 34.42 6.13 -29.65
CA PRO A 407 35.03 5.31 -28.63
C PRO A 407 36.57 5.38 -28.70
N GLY A 408 37.18 5.99 -27.69
CA GLY A 408 38.60 5.88 -27.41
C GLY A 408 38.91 4.53 -26.77
N GLY A 409 39.46 3.60 -27.55
CA GLY A 409 40.06 2.37 -27.06
C GLY A 409 41.38 2.66 -26.34
N ILE A 410 41.60 1.95 -25.23
CA ILE A 410 42.92 1.82 -24.60
C ILE A 410 43.34 0.37 -24.78
N SER A 411 44.43 0.16 -25.53
CA SER A 411 45.32 -0.98 -25.34
C SER A 411 46.76 -0.58 -25.64
N ASP A 412 47.65 -1.04 -24.77
CA ASP A 412 49.04 -0.65 -24.57
C ASP A 412 50.01 -0.90 -25.75
N SER A 413 51.02 -0.03 -25.80
CA SER A 413 52.46 -0.24 -26.11
C SER A 413 52.89 -1.14 -27.29
N ILE A 414 53.78 -0.59 -28.15
CA ILE A 414 55.12 -1.12 -28.51
C ILE A 414 55.82 -0.13 -29.47
N GLY A 415 57.05 0.31 -29.10
CA GLY A 415 58.26 0.21 -29.94
C GLY A 415 58.54 1.19 -31.10
N GLU A 416 59.68 1.88 -30.93
CA GLU A 416 60.71 2.26 -31.93
C GLU A 416 60.48 3.49 -32.83
N GLY A 417 61.45 4.42 -32.73
CA GLY A 417 61.64 5.59 -33.59
C GLY A 417 62.23 6.78 -32.84
#